data_AF-A0A1G1TJ27-F1
#
_entry.id   AF-A0A1G1TJ27-F1
#
_cell.length_a   1.000
_cell.length_b   1.000
_cell.length_c   1.000
_cell.angle_alpha   90.00
_cell.angle_beta   90.00
_cell.angle_gamma   90.00
#
_symmetry.space_group_name_H-M   'P 1'
#
loop_
_entity.id
_entity.type
_entity.pdbx_description
1 polymer ?
#
loop_
_entity_poly.entity_id
_entity_poly.type
_entity_poly.pdbx_seq_one_letter_code
_entity_poly.pdbx_strand_id
1 'polypeptide(L)'
;MDATQQRLKAFEMEMTTVVADAGYCSGENYDQLEAHGLIGYIPAHGMYKAERAGFTYDGVTDSYTCSQGKQLTFQKVRLRFGVKR
;
A
#
# COMPACT_ATOMS: atom_id res chain seq x y z
N MET A 1 -7.05 -11.75 10.48
CA MET A 1 -7.26 -12.16 9.08
C MET A 1 -7.23 -13.68 8.96
N ASP A 2 -6.21 -14.31 9.54
CA ASP A 2 -5.93 -15.75 9.49
C ASP A 2 -7.11 -16.63 9.94
N ALA A 3 -7.76 -16.30 11.06
CA ALA A 3 -8.90 -17.07 11.55
C ALA A 3 -10.10 -17.07 10.58
N THR A 4 -10.32 -15.96 9.86
CA THR A 4 -11.40 -15.87 8.86
C THR A 4 -11.06 -16.68 7.62
N GLN A 5 -9.83 -16.57 7.11
CA GLN A 5 -9.36 -17.36 5.98
C GLN A 5 -9.42 -18.87 6.27
N GLN A 6 -8.99 -19.30 7.45
CA GLN A 6 -9.06 -20.71 7.85
C GLN A 6 -10.51 -21.22 7.88
N ARG A 7 -11.44 -20.43 8.41
CA ARG A 7 -12.87 -20.81 8.43
C ARG A 7 -13.42 -20.94 7.02
N LEU A 8 -13.14 -19.99 6.13
CA LEU A 8 -13.60 -20.04 4.75
C LEU A 8 -13.05 -21.29 4.04
N LYS A 9 -11.76 -21.59 4.22
CA LYS A 9 -11.13 -22.81 3.67
C LYS A 9 -11.79 -24.09 4.18
N ALA A 10 -12.21 -24.13 5.45
CA ALA A 10 -12.94 -25.28 6.01
C ALA A 10 -14.31 -25.51 5.35
N PHE A 11 -14.88 -24.49 4.71
CA PHE A 11 -16.08 -24.57 3.89
C PHE A 11 -15.78 -24.55 2.39
N GLU A 12 -14.56 -24.92 1.99
CA GLU A 12 -14.12 -24.96 0.57
C GLU A 12 -14.25 -23.61 -0.15
N MET A 13 -14.21 -22.50 0.60
CA MET A 13 -14.23 -21.15 0.06
C MET A 13 -12.84 -20.52 0.19
N GLU A 14 -12.33 -20.00 -0.93
CA GLU A 14 -11.09 -19.25 -0.94
C GLU A 14 -11.36 -17.74 -0.82
N MET A 15 -10.67 -17.10 0.11
CA MET A 15 -10.68 -15.66 0.23
C MET A 15 -9.66 -15.08 -0.75
N THR A 16 -10.13 -14.36 -1.77
CA THR A 16 -9.27 -13.76 -2.80
C THR A 16 -9.30 -12.23 -2.78
N THR A 17 -10.37 -11.64 -2.23
CA THR A 17 -10.59 -10.20 -2.25
C THR A 17 -11.08 -9.66 -0.90
N VAL A 18 -10.73 -8.42 -0.59
CA VAL A 18 -11.21 -7.69 0.60
C VAL A 18 -11.75 -6.33 0.18
N VAL A 19 -12.84 -5.91 0.81
CA VAL A 19 -13.36 -4.53 0.73
C VAL A 19 -13.22 -3.88 2.09
N ALA A 20 -12.71 -2.65 2.13
CA ALA A 20 -12.61 -1.86 3.34
C ALA A 20 -12.79 -0.36 3.03
N ASP A 21 -13.11 0.44 4.03
CA ASP A 21 -13.23 1.90 3.87
C ASP A 21 -11.86 2.60 3.82
N ALA A 22 -11.87 3.91 3.53
CA ALA A 22 -10.66 4.71 3.35
C ALA A 22 -9.76 4.78 4.60
N GLY A 23 -10.29 4.50 5.80
CA GLY A 23 -9.51 4.40 7.04
C GLY A 23 -8.51 3.24 7.03
N TYR A 24 -8.68 2.28 6.12
CA TYR A 24 -7.75 1.17 5.91
C TYR A 24 -6.72 1.43 4.80
N CYS A 25 -6.72 2.62 4.17
CA CYS A 25 -5.73 3.04 3.17
C CYS A 25 -4.37 3.35 3.82
N SER A 26 -3.66 2.32 4.26
CA SER A 26 -2.33 2.44 4.89
C SER A 26 -1.34 1.43 4.30
N GLY A 27 -0.05 1.80 4.27
CA GLY A 27 1.00 0.92 3.76
C GLY A 27 1.10 -0.42 4.50
N GLU A 28 0.88 -0.43 5.82
CA GLU A 28 0.88 -1.66 6.62
C GLU A 28 -0.26 -2.61 6.23
N ASN A 29 -1.43 -2.07 5.92
CA ASN A 29 -2.55 -2.90 5.45
C ASN A 29 -2.30 -3.45 4.04
N TYR A 30 -1.68 -2.66 3.15
CA TYR A 30 -1.33 -3.12 1.80
C TYR A 30 -0.25 -4.22 1.84
N ASP A 31 0.79 -4.04 2.65
CA ASP A 31 1.82 -5.07 2.89
C ASP A 31 1.20 -6.39 3.37
N GLN A 32 0.22 -6.32 4.28
CA GLN A 32 -0.53 -7.50 4.71
C GLN A 32 -1.35 -8.12 3.57
N LEU A 33 -2.04 -7.34 2.75
CA LEU A 33 -2.79 -7.90 1.62
C LEU A 33 -1.87 -8.57 0.61
N GLU A 34 -0.73 -7.96 0.29
CA GLU A 34 0.28 -8.52 -0.61
C GLU A 34 0.90 -9.81 -0.06
N ALA A 35 1.27 -9.82 1.22
CA ALA A 35 1.83 -10.99 1.90
C ALA A 35 0.86 -12.20 1.90
N HIS A 36 -0.45 -11.92 1.88
CA HIS A 36 -1.50 -12.93 1.82
C HIS A 36 -2.04 -13.19 0.40
N GLY A 37 -1.50 -12.51 -0.63
CA GLY A 37 -1.94 -12.65 -2.01
C GLY A 37 -3.39 -12.19 -2.27
N LEU A 38 -3.89 -11.22 -1.50
CA LEU A 38 -5.27 -10.73 -1.61
C LEU A 38 -5.37 -9.41 -2.38
N ILE A 39 -6.47 -9.27 -3.14
CA ILE A 39 -6.82 -8.02 -3.80
C ILE A 39 -7.65 -7.15 -2.85
N GLY A 40 -7.17 -5.95 -2.53
CA GLY A 40 -7.88 -4.96 -1.72
C GLY A 40 -8.61 -3.91 -2.55
N TYR A 41 -9.93 -3.82 -2.39
CA TYR A 41 -10.74 -2.70 -2.87
C TYR A 41 -10.90 -1.68 -1.74
N ILE A 42 -9.88 -0.83 -1.58
CA ILE A 42 -9.81 0.20 -0.53
C ILE A 42 -9.73 1.57 -1.21
N PRO A 43 -10.69 2.48 -0.98
CA PRO A 43 -10.63 3.82 -1.56
C PRO A 43 -9.45 4.60 -1.00
N ALA A 44 -8.82 5.43 -1.83
CA ALA A 44 -7.73 6.29 -1.41
C ALA A 44 -8.17 7.24 -0.29
N HIS A 45 -7.28 7.48 0.67
CA HIS A 45 -7.52 8.44 1.75
C HIS A 45 -7.76 9.85 1.15
N GLY A 46 -8.69 10.64 1.70
CA GLY A 46 -9.07 11.95 1.12
C GLY A 46 -7.94 12.99 1.01
N MET A 47 -6.80 12.74 1.65
CA MET A 47 -5.57 13.56 1.53
C MET A 47 -4.60 13.09 0.43
N TYR A 48 -4.88 11.96 -0.21
CA TYR A 48 -4.04 11.43 -1.28
C TYR A 48 -4.04 12.38 -2.49
N LYS A 49 -2.85 12.58 -3.07
CA LYS A 49 -2.65 13.38 -4.27
C LYS A 49 -1.98 12.50 -5.31
N ALA A 50 -2.71 12.15 -6.37
CA ALA A 50 -2.19 11.33 -7.46
C ALA A 50 -1.03 12.03 -8.19
N GLU A 51 -1.13 13.35 -8.33
CA GLU A 51 -0.08 14.17 -8.93
C GLU A 51 0.47 15.15 -7.91
N ARG A 52 1.80 15.31 -7.91
CA ARG A 52 2.50 16.25 -7.04
C ARG A 52 3.25 17.24 -7.91
N ALA A 53 2.78 18.49 -7.91
CA ALA A 53 3.40 19.56 -8.68
C ALA A 53 4.91 19.66 -8.40
N GLY A 54 5.70 19.75 -9.47
CA GLY A 54 7.16 19.83 -9.40
C GLY A 54 7.88 18.49 -9.23
N PHE A 55 7.17 17.36 -9.37
CA PHE A 55 7.75 16.03 -9.46
C PHE A 55 7.32 15.31 -10.74
N THR A 56 8.25 14.59 -11.35
CA THR A 56 8.02 13.75 -12.53
C THR A 56 8.37 12.31 -12.19
N TYR A 57 7.48 11.37 -12.52
CA TYR A 57 7.71 9.93 -12.37
C TYR A 57 8.35 9.35 -13.64
N ASP A 58 9.38 8.53 -13.46
CA ASP A 58 9.98 7.68 -14.50
C ASP A 58 9.71 6.21 -14.17
N GLY A 59 8.87 5.57 -14.99
CA GLY A 59 8.48 4.18 -14.82
C GLY A 59 9.56 3.16 -15.20
N VAL A 60 10.62 3.56 -15.91
CA VAL A 60 11.74 2.65 -16.24
C VAL A 60 12.64 2.45 -15.04
N THR A 61 12.93 3.54 -14.31
CA THR A 61 13.78 3.53 -13.12
C THR A 61 13.00 3.41 -11.81
N ASP A 62 11.66 3.38 -11.89
CA ASP A 62 10.73 3.44 -10.75
C ASP A 62 11.10 4.57 -9.77
N SER A 63 11.25 5.78 -10.29
CA SER A 63 11.77 6.90 -9.51
C SER A 63 11.05 8.21 -9.78
N TYR A 64 11.07 9.10 -8.78
CA TYR A 64 10.55 10.46 -8.91
C TYR A 64 11.70 11.47 -8.93
N THR A 65 11.65 12.43 -9.85
CA THR A 65 12.62 13.52 -9.95
C THR A 65 11.94 14.86 -9.67
N CYS A 66 12.53 15.68 -8.80
CA CYS A 66 12.01 17.01 -8.53
C CYS A 66 12.39 18.01 -9.64
N SER A 67 11.75 19.17 -9.65
CA SER A 67 11.98 20.26 -10.63
C SER A 67 13.43 20.77 -10.70
N GLN A 68 14.28 20.45 -9.72
CA GLN A 68 15.71 20.78 -9.69
C GLN A 68 16.61 19.64 -10.23
N GLY A 69 16.02 18.60 -10.82
CA GLY A 69 16.76 17.45 -11.37
C GLY A 69 17.30 16.47 -10.32
N LYS A 70 16.86 16.56 -9.06
CA LYS A 70 17.26 15.61 -8.00
C LYS A 70 16.25 14.46 -7.89
N GLN A 71 16.76 13.24 -7.93
CA GLN A 71 15.96 12.03 -7.72
C GLN A 71 15.60 11.86 -6.23
N LEU A 72 14.35 11.48 -5.96
CA LEU A 72 13.89 11.11 -4.63
C LEU A 72 14.42 9.74 -4.27
N THR A 73 15.17 9.67 -3.17
CA THR A 73 15.60 8.41 -2.57
C THR A 73 14.71 8.06 -1.38
N PHE A 74 14.47 6.77 -1.20
CA PHE A 74 13.81 6.28 0.01
C PHE A 74 14.71 6.54 1.23
N GLN A 75 14.14 7.13 2.28
CA GLN A 75 14.90 7.50 3.48
C GLN A 75 14.58 6.59 4.67
N LYS A 76 13.29 6.43 5.01
CA LYS A 76 12.80 5.59 6.11
C LYS A 76 11.28 5.52 6.11
N VAL A 77 10.73 4.44 6.66
CA VAL A 77 9.34 4.39 7.13
C VAL A 77 9.30 4.70 8.62
N ARG A 78 8.47 5.65 9.02
CA ARG A 78 8.18 5.93 10.43
C ARG A 78 6.97 5.11 10.86
N LEU A 79 7.22 4.02 11.58
CA LEU A 79 6.17 3.21 12.18
C LEU A 79 5.68 3.89 13.46
N ARG A 80 4.42 3.63 13.84
CA ARG A 80 3.84 4.16 15.09
C ARG A 80 4.67 3.82 16.33
N PHE A 81 5.47 2.74 16.28
CA PHE A 81 6.34 2.28 17.37
C PHE A 81 7.81 2.04 16.95
N GLY A 82 8.30 2.65 15.86
CA GLY A 82 9.68 2.44 15.44
C GLY A 82 10.07 3.09 14.11
N VAL A 83 11.30 2.87 13.66
CA VAL A 83 11.78 3.30 12.34
C VAL A 83 12.31 2.08 11.59
N LYS A 84 11.74 1.75 10.43
CA LYS A 84 12.34 0.81 9.48
C LYS A 84 13.11 1.61 8.43
N ARG A 85 14.38 1.25 8.22
CA ARG A 85 15.20 1.72 7.11
C ARG A 85 14.99 0.84 5.89
#